data_AF-A0A2Z2KUY7-F1
#
_entry.id   AF-A0A2Z2KUY7-F1
#
_cell.length_a   1.000
_cell.length_b   1.000
_cell.length_c   1.000
_cell.angle_alpha   90.00
_cell.angle_beta   90.00
_cell.angle_gamma   90.00
#
_symmetry.space_group_name_H-M   'P 1'
#
loop_
_entity.id
_entity.type
_entity.pdbx_description
1 polymer ?
#
loop_
_entity_poly.entity_id
_entity_poly.type
_entity_poly.pdbx_seq_one_letter_code
_entity_poly.pdbx_strand_id
1 'polypeptide(L)'
;MDVFKYEVTSESTINLKYEYGGEYFTFNLFRSDGLWILHPFDGILIGNQAMCLLVVQELFKHKAFQVMLAKENILFSNIRSSVELDSMNSPIAVRNERGAYEEDPEPADDLMDFVQGHTLEEIIDFEASQVKERCSFYKDILQRMFMDDLGPSDPEFRKVQEIVKIYEQTADKLTQLNGPNLDTGGGRRW
;
A
#
# COMPACT_ATOMS: atom_id res chain seq x y z
N MET A 1 -1.54 -4.77 -36.32
CA MET A 1 -1.72 -3.58 -35.45
C MET A 1 -1.34 -4.01 -34.05
N ASP A 2 -0.52 -3.23 -33.35
CA ASP A 2 0.00 -3.64 -32.04
C ASP A 2 -1.11 -3.54 -30.98
N VAL A 3 -1.58 -4.71 -30.56
CA VAL A 3 -2.68 -4.94 -29.60
C VAL A 3 -2.33 -4.42 -28.19
N PHE A 4 -1.06 -4.16 -27.91
CA PHE A 4 -0.57 -3.67 -26.63
C PHE A 4 0.58 -2.69 -26.82
N LYS A 5 0.53 -1.56 -26.12
CA LYS A 5 1.57 -0.53 -26.08
C LYS A 5 1.79 -0.08 -24.64
N TYR A 6 3.03 0.29 -24.31
CA TYR A 6 3.36 0.83 -23.00
C TYR A 6 4.38 1.96 -23.12
N GLU A 7 4.35 2.87 -22.16
CA GLU A 7 5.27 4.00 -22.04
C GLU A 7 5.69 4.16 -20.58
N VAL A 8 6.98 3.99 -20.31
CA VAL A 8 7.55 4.19 -18.98
C VAL A 8 7.67 5.70 -18.77
N THR A 9 6.85 6.22 -17.85
CA THR A 9 6.80 7.67 -17.56
C THR A 9 7.74 8.04 -16.41
N SER A 10 7.94 7.11 -15.47
CA SER A 10 8.90 7.24 -14.36
C SER A 10 9.37 5.85 -13.91
N GLU A 11 10.36 5.80 -13.00
CA GLU A 11 10.82 4.54 -12.38
C GLU A 11 9.73 3.81 -11.58
N SER A 12 8.62 4.49 -11.27
CA SER A 12 7.51 3.97 -10.48
C SER A 12 6.17 4.08 -11.20
N THR A 13 6.13 4.39 -12.50
CA THR A 13 4.89 4.64 -13.23
C THR A 13 5.03 4.27 -14.71
N ILE A 14 4.12 3.42 -15.19
CA ILE A 14 4.08 2.90 -16.56
C ILE A 14 2.66 3.06 -17.09
N ASN A 15 2.52 3.83 -18.17
CA ASN A 15 1.26 3.94 -18.89
C ASN A 15 1.12 2.79 -19.88
N LEU A 16 -0.09 2.24 -19.97
CA LEU A 16 -0.42 1.06 -20.75
C LEU A 16 -1.61 1.38 -21.65
N LYS A 17 -1.60 0.84 -22.85
CA LYS A 17 -2.71 0.89 -23.79
C LYS A 17 -2.95 -0.51 -24.36
N TYR A 18 -4.15 -1.03 -24.17
CA TYR A 18 -4.52 -2.39 -24.55
C TYR A 18 -5.77 -2.38 -25.42
N GLU A 19 -5.77 -3.11 -26.53
CA GLU A 19 -6.93 -3.28 -27.40
C GLU A 19 -7.76 -4.48 -26.94
N TYR A 20 -9.03 -4.24 -26.62
CA TYR A 20 -9.98 -5.29 -26.25
C TYR A 20 -11.28 -5.09 -27.03
N GLY A 21 -11.73 -6.13 -27.75
CA GLY A 21 -12.98 -6.08 -28.51
C GLY A 21 -13.03 -5.02 -29.63
N GLY A 22 -11.88 -4.50 -30.09
CA GLY A 22 -11.78 -3.46 -31.10
C GLY A 22 -11.72 -2.03 -30.56
N GLU A 23 -11.76 -1.85 -29.24
CA GLU A 23 -11.58 -0.57 -28.56
C GLU A 23 -10.28 -0.54 -27.74
N TYR A 24 -9.69 0.63 -27.58
CA TYR A 24 -8.47 0.81 -26.79
C TYR A 24 -8.77 1.29 -25.38
N PHE A 25 -8.27 0.55 -24.40
CA PHE A 25 -8.33 0.89 -22.98
C PHE A 25 -6.97 1.34 -22.48
N THR A 26 -6.95 2.37 -21.65
CA THR A 26 -5.73 2.89 -21.03
C THR A 26 -5.67 2.53 -19.55
N PHE A 27 -4.49 2.09 -19.11
CA PHE A 27 -4.21 1.78 -17.72
C PHE A 27 -2.93 2.48 -17.28
N ASN A 28 -2.83 2.72 -15.99
CA ASN A 28 -1.62 3.14 -15.34
C ASN A 28 -1.18 2.06 -14.36
N LEU A 29 0.08 1.66 -14.46
CA LEU A 29 0.73 0.75 -13.56
C LEU A 29 1.72 1.55 -12.73
N PHE A 30 1.42 1.78 -11.46
CA PHE A 30 2.23 2.61 -10.58
C PHE A 30 2.57 1.88 -9.28
N ARG A 31 3.64 2.32 -8.60
CA ARG A 31 4.08 1.72 -7.34
C ARG A 31 3.54 2.50 -6.15
N SER A 32 2.83 1.83 -5.24
CA SER A 32 2.42 2.34 -3.92
C SER A 32 2.79 1.33 -2.84
N ASP A 33 3.41 1.78 -1.75
CA ASP A 33 3.73 0.95 -0.57
C ASP A 33 4.50 -0.36 -0.85
N GLY A 34 5.30 -0.35 -1.92
CA GLY A 34 6.08 -1.52 -2.34
C GLY A 34 5.35 -2.51 -3.25
N LEU A 35 4.06 -2.27 -3.52
CA LEU A 35 3.22 -3.03 -4.45
C LEU A 35 3.03 -2.25 -5.77
N TRP A 36 2.73 -2.95 -6.85
CA TRP A 36 2.38 -2.35 -8.13
C TRP A 36 0.87 -2.38 -8.30
N ILE A 37 0.26 -1.23 -8.55
CA ILE A 37 -1.17 -1.06 -8.71
C ILE A 37 -1.48 -0.77 -10.17
N LEU A 38 -2.32 -1.60 -10.77
CA LEU A 38 -2.88 -1.43 -12.10
C LEU A 38 -4.25 -0.75 -11.98
N HIS A 39 -4.32 0.49 -12.45
CA HIS A 39 -5.51 1.33 -12.39
C HIS A 39 -5.99 1.71 -13.79
N PRO A 40 -7.28 1.53 -14.14
CA PRO A 40 -7.84 1.99 -15.40
C PRO A 40 -7.97 3.53 -15.42
N PHE A 41 -7.55 4.19 -16.51
CA PHE A 41 -7.78 5.63 -16.69
C PHE A 41 -9.11 5.93 -17.39
N ASP A 42 -9.71 4.92 -18.01
CA ASP A 42 -10.93 5.09 -18.81
C ASP A 42 -12.17 5.09 -17.89
N GLY A 43 -12.91 6.19 -17.91
CA GLY A 43 -14.14 6.36 -17.14
C GLY A 43 -15.20 5.29 -17.44
N ILE A 44 -15.15 4.67 -18.63
CA ILE A 44 -16.03 3.55 -19.00
C ILE A 44 -15.72 2.32 -18.14
N LEU A 45 -14.45 2.06 -17.84
CA LEU A 45 -14.04 0.93 -16.99
C LEU A 45 -14.27 1.21 -15.51
N ILE A 46 -14.13 2.47 -15.09
CA ILE A 46 -14.43 2.91 -13.71
C ILE A 46 -15.93 2.74 -13.41
N GLY A 47 -16.79 3.19 -14.33
CA GLY A 47 -18.25 3.05 -14.17
C GLY A 47 -18.80 1.65 -14.45
N ASN A 48 -17.98 0.73 -14.97
CA ASN A 48 -18.39 -0.64 -15.30
C ASN A 48 -17.32 -1.66 -14.86
N GLN A 49 -17.33 -1.95 -13.57
CA GLN A 49 -16.38 -2.86 -12.91
C GLN A 49 -16.33 -4.25 -13.56
N ALA A 50 -17.48 -4.78 -14.00
CA ALA A 50 -17.55 -6.08 -14.67
C ALA A 50 -16.75 -6.10 -15.99
N MET A 51 -16.80 -5.00 -16.75
CA MET A 51 -16.00 -4.85 -17.95
C MET A 51 -14.52 -4.70 -17.60
N CYS A 52 -14.18 -3.88 -16.60
CA CYS A 52 -12.79 -3.73 -16.15
C CYS A 52 -12.16 -5.08 -15.79
N LEU A 53 -12.88 -5.93 -15.06
CA LEU A 53 -12.42 -7.26 -14.70
C LEU A 53 -12.11 -8.12 -15.93
N LEU A 54 -12.98 -8.13 -16.95
CA LEU A 54 -12.75 -8.88 -18.18
C LEU A 54 -11.51 -8.38 -18.93
N VAL A 55 -11.37 -7.07 -19.10
CA VAL A 55 -10.20 -6.49 -19.81
C VAL A 55 -8.91 -6.80 -19.04
N VAL A 56 -8.91 -6.63 -17.72
CA VAL A 56 -7.74 -6.88 -16.87
C VAL A 56 -7.35 -8.36 -16.87
N GLN A 57 -8.32 -9.29 -16.81
CA GLN A 57 -8.04 -10.73 -16.90
C GLN A 57 -7.41 -11.13 -18.23
N GLU A 58 -7.85 -10.52 -19.33
CA GLU A 58 -7.26 -10.77 -20.64
C GLU A 58 -5.86 -10.16 -20.75
N LEU A 59 -5.68 -8.93 -20.25
CA LEU A 59 -4.40 -8.25 -20.19
C LEU A 59 -3.35 -9.07 -19.41
N PHE A 60 -3.72 -9.65 -18.26
CA PHE A 60 -2.84 -10.52 -17.47
C PHE A 60 -2.41 -11.80 -18.21
N LYS A 61 -3.24 -12.29 -19.14
CA LYS A 61 -2.93 -13.43 -20.01
C LYS A 61 -2.16 -13.01 -21.28
N HIS A 62 -2.04 -11.72 -21.55
CA HIS A 62 -1.40 -11.20 -22.73
C HIS A 62 0.13 -11.30 -22.64
N LYS A 63 0.75 -12.00 -23.60
CA LYS A 63 2.20 -12.27 -23.59
C LYS A 63 3.05 -11.00 -23.57
N ALA A 64 2.66 -9.98 -24.33
CA ALA A 64 3.44 -8.74 -24.38
C ALA A 64 3.44 -7.99 -23.05
N PHE A 65 2.35 -8.10 -22.28
CA PHE A 65 2.27 -7.53 -20.94
C PHE A 65 3.20 -8.25 -19.98
N GLN A 66 3.19 -9.59 -19.98
CA GLN A 66 4.11 -10.40 -19.15
C GLN A 66 5.59 -10.13 -19.49
N VAL A 67 5.92 -9.99 -20.78
CA VAL A 67 7.28 -9.63 -21.21
C VAL A 67 7.67 -8.23 -20.74
N MET A 68 6.74 -7.27 -20.77
CA MET A 68 6.98 -5.92 -20.24
C MET A 68 7.29 -5.97 -18.74
N LEU A 69 6.49 -6.69 -17.94
CA LEU A 69 6.75 -6.83 -16.51
C LEU A 69 8.13 -7.43 -16.22
N ALA A 70 8.53 -8.45 -16.97
CA ALA A 70 9.87 -9.04 -16.84
C ALA A 70 11.00 -8.06 -17.22
N LYS A 71 10.80 -7.21 -18.24
CA LYS A 71 11.77 -6.19 -18.62
C LYS A 71 11.96 -5.12 -17.55
N GLU A 72 10.87 -4.71 -16.91
CA GLU A 72 10.88 -3.69 -15.86
C GLU A 72 11.15 -4.27 -14.46
N ASN A 73 11.53 -5.54 -14.38
CA ASN A 73 11.80 -6.26 -13.12
C ASN A 73 10.62 -6.23 -12.12
N ILE A 74 9.40 -6.24 -12.65
CA ILE A 74 8.16 -6.25 -11.88
C ILE A 74 7.71 -7.70 -11.70
N LEU A 75 7.71 -8.17 -10.45
CA LEU A 75 7.16 -9.47 -10.13
C LEU A 75 5.65 -9.44 -10.34
N PHE A 76 5.14 -10.39 -11.13
CA PHE A 76 3.71 -10.56 -11.37
C PHE A 76 2.91 -10.72 -10.08
N SER A 77 3.49 -11.37 -9.07
CA SER A 77 2.90 -11.55 -7.73
C SER A 77 2.66 -10.24 -6.97
N ASN A 78 3.35 -9.17 -7.36
CA ASN A 78 3.30 -7.87 -6.68
C ASN A 78 2.29 -6.93 -7.34
N ILE A 79 1.58 -7.37 -8.38
CA ILE A 79 0.59 -6.57 -9.09
C ILE A 79 -0.77 -6.77 -8.44
N ARG A 80 -1.38 -5.66 -8.05
CA ARG A 80 -2.77 -5.53 -7.62
C ARG A 80 -3.53 -4.72 -8.65
N SER A 81 -4.81 -4.99 -8.82
CA SER A 81 -5.70 -4.10 -9.56
C SER A 81 -6.38 -3.19 -8.56
N SER A 82 -6.57 -1.92 -8.90
CA SER A 82 -7.30 -0.95 -8.06
C SER A 82 -8.82 -1.13 -8.08
N VAL A 83 -9.34 -2.18 -8.72
CA VAL A 83 -10.78 -2.48 -8.80
C VAL A 83 -10.99 -3.74 -7.97
N GLU A 84 -11.82 -3.68 -6.93
CA GLU A 84 -12.10 -4.79 -6.03
C GLU A 84 -12.57 -6.03 -6.82
N LEU A 85 -11.83 -7.13 -6.69
CA LEU A 85 -12.09 -8.41 -7.36
C LEU A 85 -12.77 -9.39 -6.38
N ASP A 86 -13.80 -8.96 -5.66
CA ASP A 86 -14.27 -9.71 -4.48
C ASP A 86 -15.23 -10.88 -4.79
N SER A 87 -15.06 -11.54 -5.94
CA SER A 87 -15.88 -12.70 -6.30
C SER A 87 -15.21 -13.71 -7.22
N MET A 88 -13.96 -14.08 -6.98
CA MET A 88 -13.42 -15.31 -7.59
C MET A 88 -12.56 -16.11 -6.61
N ASN A 89 -13.20 -17.12 -6.00
CA ASN A 89 -12.56 -18.24 -5.30
C ASN A 89 -11.30 -18.74 -6.05
N SER A 90 -10.13 -18.50 -5.43
CA SER A 90 -8.82 -19.23 -5.41
C SER A 90 -8.53 -20.36 -6.42
N PRO A 91 -7.25 -20.66 -6.80
CA PRO A 91 -5.99 -20.23 -6.15
C PRO A 91 -4.82 -19.87 -7.10
N ILE A 92 -3.92 -18.98 -6.66
CA ILE A 92 -2.48 -19.29 -6.68
C ILE A 92 -1.93 -18.93 -5.30
N ALA A 93 -1.59 -19.97 -4.53
CA ALA A 93 -1.01 -19.94 -3.19
C ALA A 93 0.12 -18.89 -3.08
N VAL A 94 0.22 -18.11 -2.00
CA VAL A 94 0.57 -18.59 -0.66
C VAL A 94 -0.28 -17.89 0.41
N ARG A 95 -1.04 -18.72 1.12
CA ARG A 95 -1.58 -18.47 2.44
C ARG A 95 -0.45 -18.01 3.39
N ASN A 96 -0.55 -16.80 3.88
CA ASN A 96 -0.18 -16.52 5.27
C ASN A 96 -1.28 -15.64 5.85
N GLU A 97 -2.32 -16.32 6.34
CA GLU A 97 -3.38 -15.75 7.15
C GLU A 97 -2.79 -15.33 8.51
N ARG A 98 -2.65 -14.01 8.73
CA ARG A 98 -2.78 -13.40 10.06
C ARG A 98 -3.34 -11.99 9.92
N GLY A 99 -4.58 -11.82 10.37
CA GLY A 99 -5.19 -10.54 10.71
C GLY A 99 -6.15 -10.01 9.65
N ALA A 100 -7.44 -10.08 9.96
CA ALA A 100 -8.54 -9.55 9.18
C ALA A 100 -8.78 -8.08 9.54
N TYR A 101 -8.84 -7.19 8.55
CA TYR A 101 -9.52 -5.87 8.53
C TYR A 101 -9.79 -5.59 7.03
N GLU A 102 -11.07 -5.67 6.62
CA GLU A 102 -11.87 -4.52 6.11
C GLU A 102 -11.42 -4.13 4.68
N GLU A 103 -12.17 -4.54 3.65
CA GLU A 103 -13.01 -3.62 2.86
C GLU A 103 -12.24 -2.32 2.59
N ASP A 104 -11.66 -2.20 1.38
CA ASP A 104 -10.82 -1.08 0.97
C ASP A 104 -11.66 -0.32 -0.08
N PRO A 105 -12.44 0.70 0.32
CA PRO A 105 -13.32 1.38 -0.61
C PRO A 105 -12.49 2.26 -1.60
N GLU A 106 -13.12 3.07 -2.44
CA GLU A 106 -12.41 3.84 -3.45
C GLU A 106 -11.54 4.95 -2.81
N PRO A 107 -10.26 5.16 -3.15
CA PRO A 107 -9.36 6.06 -2.40
C PRO A 107 -9.76 7.55 -2.37
N ALA A 108 -10.77 7.96 -3.14
CA ALA A 108 -11.35 9.30 -3.11
C ALA A 108 -12.62 9.39 -2.24
N ASP A 109 -13.44 8.34 -2.20
CA ASP A 109 -14.55 8.20 -1.25
C ASP A 109 -14.01 7.78 0.12
N ASP A 110 -12.97 6.95 0.21
CA ASP A 110 -12.27 6.56 1.43
C ASP A 110 -11.65 7.72 2.15
N LEU A 111 -10.97 8.62 1.44
CA LEU A 111 -10.38 9.77 2.10
C LEU A 111 -11.50 10.66 2.66
N MET A 112 -12.59 10.83 1.92
CA MET A 112 -13.73 11.61 2.40
C MET A 112 -14.51 10.91 3.52
N ASP A 113 -14.67 9.61 3.47
CA ASP A 113 -15.35 8.76 4.47
C ASP A 113 -14.48 8.58 5.71
N PHE A 114 -13.16 8.46 5.55
CA PHE A 114 -12.19 8.44 6.64
C PHE A 114 -12.14 9.78 7.35
N VAL A 115 -12.06 10.90 6.61
CA VAL A 115 -12.10 12.25 7.19
C VAL A 115 -13.47 12.59 7.79
N GLN A 116 -14.57 12.07 7.24
CA GLN A 116 -15.91 12.25 7.82
C GLN A 116 -16.16 11.33 9.02
N GLY A 117 -15.54 10.15 9.05
CA GLY A 117 -15.73 9.12 10.07
C GLY A 117 -14.78 9.23 11.27
N HIS A 118 -13.70 10.00 11.15
CA HIS A 118 -12.66 10.12 12.18
C HIS A 118 -12.44 11.58 12.55
N THR A 119 -12.31 11.82 13.85
CA THR A 119 -11.83 13.10 14.36
C THR A 119 -10.33 13.25 14.07
N LEU A 120 -9.85 14.49 14.01
CA LEU A 120 -8.42 14.74 13.82
C LEU A 120 -7.57 14.09 14.93
N GLU A 121 -8.10 14.01 16.15
CA GLU A 121 -7.44 13.35 17.28
C GLU A 121 -7.27 11.84 17.04
N GLU A 122 -8.31 11.16 16.56
CA GLU A 122 -8.25 9.75 16.19
C GLU A 122 -7.31 9.49 15.01
N ILE A 123 -7.27 10.38 14.03
CA ILE A 123 -6.32 10.30 12.90
C ILE A 123 -4.87 10.43 13.40
N ILE A 124 -4.62 11.35 14.32
CA ILE A 124 -3.29 11.54 14.93
C ILE A 124 -2.88 10.32 15.75
N ASP A 125 -3.81 9.73 16.52
CA ASP A 125 -3.56 8.51 17.30
C ASP A 125 -3.30 7.30 16.41
N PHE A 126 -4.06 7.18 15.30
CA PHE A 126 -3.84 6.16 14.29
C PHE A 126 -2.44 6.26 13.68
N GLU A 127 -2.04 7.45 13.24
CA GLU A 127 -0.70 7.70 12.69
C GLU A 127 0.40 7.41 13.73
N ALA A 128 0.22 7.87 14.97
CA ALA A 128 1.15 7.60 16.06
C ALA A 128 1.28 6.09 16.35
N SER A 129 0.20 5.31 16.21
CA SER A 129 0.21 3.86 16.40
C SER A 129 1.01 3.14 15.32
N GLN A 130 0.84 3.54 14.04
CA GLN A 130 1.60 2.98 12.92
C GLN A 130 3.10 3.26 13.05
N VAL A 131 3.46 4.48 13.46
CA VAL A 131 4.85 4.85 13.71
C VAL A 131 5.46 4.01 14.85
N LYS A 132 4.70 3.73 15.91
CA LYS A 132 5.13 2.84 17.02
C LYS A 132 5.32 1.40 16.58
N GLU A 133 4.46 0.88 15.71
CA GLU A 133 4.60 -0.45 15.14
C GLU A 133 5.89 -0.56 14.30
N ARG A 134 6.13 0.41 13.42
CA ARG A 134 7.37 0.48 12.64
C ARG A 134 8.60 0.61 13.53
N CYS A 135 8.54 1.41 14.58
CA CYS A 135 9.60 1.49 15.58
C CYS A 135 9.91 0.12 16.21
N SER A 136 8.87 -0.63 16.58
CA SER A 136 9.01 -1.97 17.18
C SER A 136 9.67 -2.95 16.21
N PHE A 137 9.29 -2.93 14.94
CA PHE A 137 9.92 -3.73 13.89
C PHE A 137 11.43 -3.45 13.77
N TYR A 138 11.86 -2.20 13.78
CA TYR A 138 13.29 -1.87 13.73
C TYR A 138 14.04 -2.21 15.02
N LYS A 139 13.37 -2.19 16.18
CA LYS A 139 13.94 -2.71 17.44
C LYS A 139 14.17 -4.22 17.36
N ASP A 140 13.27 -4.97 16.73
CA ASP A 140 13.46 -6.41 16.50
C ASP A 140 14.64 -6.68 15.55
N ILE A 141 14.85 -5.83 14.55
CA ILE A 141 16.04 -5.88 13.69
C ILE A 141 17.30 -5.66 14.53
N LEU A 142 17.34 -4.64 15.40
CA LEU A 142 18.48 -4.40 16.28
C LEU A 142 18.75 -5.59 17.21
N GLN A 143 17.70 -6.21 17.76
CA GLN A 143 17.85 -7.40 18.60
C GLN A 143 18.49 -8.55 17.82
N ARG A 144 18.05 -8.81 16.58
CA ARG A 144 18.65 -9.84 15.72
C ARG A 144 20.10 -9.53 15.35
N MET A 145 20.40 -8.29 14.98
CA MET A 145 21.77 -7.85 14.70
C MET A 145 22.69 -8.07 15.92
N PHE A 146 22.19 -7.79 17.12
CA PHE A 146 22.94 -8.02 18.34
C PHE A 146 23.19 -9.52 18.62
N MET A 147 22.24 -10.40 18.25
CA MET A 147 22.43 -11.85 18.31
C MET A 147 23.45 -12.37 17.29
N ASP A 148 23.63 -11.65 16.18
CA ASP A 148 24.58 -11.95 15.11
C ASP A 148 25.96 -11.28 15.32
N ASP A 149 26.29 -10.88 16.57
CA ASP A 149 27.51 -10.16 16.96
C ASP A 149 27.72 -8.78 16.28
N LEU A 150 26.69 -8.23 15.63
CA LEU A 150 26.70 -6.87 15.09
C LEU A 150 26.23 -5.89 16.17
N GLY A 151 27.21 -5.30 16.87
CA GLY A 151 26.97 -4.36 17.96
C GLY A 151 27.08 -2.87 17.57
N PRO A 152 27.05 -1.94 18.54
CA PRO A 152 27.10 -0.49 18.32
C PRO A 152 28.35 0.05 17.57
N SER A 153 29.37 -0.78 17.43
CA SER A 153 30.56 -0.48 16.63
C SER A 153 30.33 -0.65 15.13
N ASP A 154 29.31 -1.41 14.74
CA ASP A 154 28.95 -1.68 13.36
C ASP A 154 28.20 -0.49 12.72
N PRO A 155 28.58 -0.05 11.52
CA PRO A 155 27.95 1.08 10.85
C PRO A 155 26.50 0.82 10.41
N GLU A 156 26.11 -0.41 10.12
CA GLU A 156 24.73 -0.78 9.80
C GLU A 156 23.87 -0.77 11.05
N PHE A 157 24.39 -1.30 12.17
CA PHE A 157 23.70 -1.23 13.47
C PHE A 157 23.37 0.22 13.85
N ARG A 158 24.32 1.14 13.65
CA ARG A 158 24.10 2.58 13.92
C ARG A 158 23.02 3.20 13.03
N LYS A 159 22.90 2.79 11.77
CA LYS A 159 21.85 3.27 10.88
C LYS A 159 20.47 2.83 11.36
N VAL A 160 20.33 1.55 11.71
CA VAL A 160 19.08 1.01 12.24
C VAL A 160 18.74 1.68 13.59
N GLN A 161 19.75 1.93 14.43
CA GLN A 161 19.56 2.65 15.69
C GLN A 161 19.07 4.09 15.48
N GLU A 162 19.60 4.81 14.48
CA GLU A 162 19.13 6.15 14.17
C GLU A 162 17.70 6.12 13.59
N ILE A 163 17.34 5.11 12.81
CA ILE A 163 15.97 4.89 12.33
C ILE A 163 15.00 4.72 13.51
N VAL A 164 15.34 3.86 14.49
CA VAL A 164 14.53 3.68 15.71
C VAL A 164 14.33 5.00 16.43
N LYS A 165 15.40 5.77 16.63
CA LYS A 165 15.36 7.07 17.30
C LYS A 165 14.49 8.08 16.55
N ILE A 166 14.54 8.13 15.21
CA ILE A 166 13.68 8.99 14.40
C ILE A 166 12.20 8.61 14.60
N TYR A 167 11.88 7.32 14.57
CA TYR A 167 10.50 6.88 14.77
C TYR A 167 9.99 7.11 16.19
N GLU A 168 10.81 6.90 17.22
CA GLU A 168 10.45 7.24 18.61
C GLU A 168 10.15 8.74 18.74
N GLN A 169 11.05 9.60 18.24
CA GLN A 169 10.84 11.05 18.27
C GLN A 169 9.59 11.48 17.48
N THR A 170 9.30 10.81 16.36
CA THR A 170 8.12 11.09 15.55
C THR A 170 6.85 10.68 16.28
N ALA A 171 6.81 9.47 16.84
CA ALA A 171 5.67 8.98 17.62
C ALA A 171 5.37 9.87 18.84
N ASP A 172 6.41 10.30 19.55
CA ASP A 172 6.28 11.20 20.69
C ASP A 172 5.72 12.56 20.27
N LYS A 173 6.22 13.13 19.17
CA LYS A 173 5.72 14.40 18.63
C LYS A 173 4.28 14.30 18.17
N LEU A 174 3.89 13.22 17.48
CA LEU A 174 2.51 12.99 17.05
C LEU A 174 1.58 12.89 18.25
N THR A 175 1.94 12.10 19.27
CA THR A 175 1.13 11.95 20.49
C THR A 175 0.96 13.28 21.23
N GLN A 176 1.96 14.18 21.18
CA GLN A 176 1.87 15.51 21.79
C GLN A 176 0.91 16.47 21.07
N LEU A 177 0.58 16.22 19.79
CA LEU A 177 -0.36 17.07 19.04
C LEU A 177 -1.79 16.96 19.58
N ASN A 178 -2.17 15.82 20.15
CA ASN A 178 -3.45 15.62 20.84
C ASN A 178 -3.50 16.28 22.24
N GLY A 179 -2.44 17.01 22.62
CA GLY A 179 -2.32 17.65 23.92
C GLY A 179 -2.06 16.66 25.06
N PRO A 180 -1.79 17.14 26.28
CA PRO A 180 -1.75 16.28 27.45
C PRO A 180 -3.17 15.74 27.69
N ASN A 181 -3.33 14.41 27.67
CA ASN A 181 -4.55 13.72 28.08
C ASN A 181 -5.01 14.26 29.45
N LEU A 182 -5.97 15.19 29.45
CA LEU A 182 -6.57 15.76 30.65
C LEU A 182 -7.71 14.86 31.17
N ASP A 183 -7.63 13.56 30.93
CA ASP A 183 -8.60 12.58 31.43
C ASP A 183 -8.26 12.06 32.85
N THR A 184 -7.56 12.88 33.64
CA THR A 184 -7.57 12.79 35.10
C THR A 184 -8.68 13.68 35.67
N GLY A 185 -9.90 13.50 35.16
CA GLY A 185 -11.13 14.14 35.63
C GLY A 185 -11.86 13.28 36.65
N GLY A 186 -11.24 13.02 37.81
CA GLY A 186 -11.91 12.42 38.97
C GLY A 186 -13.01 13.35 39.52
N GLY A 187 -14.14 13.39 38.84
CA GLY A 187 -15.34 14.11 39.25
C GLY A 187 -16.13 13.31 40.29
N ARG A 188 -15.85 13.56 41.58
CA ARG A 188 -16.71 13.11 42.68
C ARG A 188 -18.14 13.62 42.44
N ARG A 189 -19.09 12.69 42.32
CA ARG A 189 -20.52 12.97 42.56
C ARG A 189 -20.70 13.37 44.02
N TRP A 190 -21.22 14.57 44.25
CA TRP A 190 -21.90 14.99 45.48
C TRP A 190 -23.35 15.29 45.10
#